data_AF-A0A1Q5PIK7-F1
#
_entry.id   AF-A0A1Q5PIK7-F1
#
_cell.length_a   1.000
_cell.length_b   1.000
_cell.length_c   1.000
_cell.angle_alpha   90.00
_cell.angle_beta   90.00
_cell.angle_gamma   90.00
#
_symmetry.space_group_name_H-M   'P 1'
#
loop_
_entity.id
_entity.type
_entity.pdbx_description
1 polymer ?
#
loop_
_entity_poly.entity_id
_entity_poly.type
_entity_poly.pdbx_seq_one_letter_code
_entity_poly.pdbx_strand_id
1 'polypeptide(L)'
;MKVLLYVLLSLFTLTSVSCDKDDDVQGIEQSVVLDTDKATLQVGDELVVKPTFTPKVSPQRTYSWATNNPDVAGISMNDDYSAVVTAKRSGVATMTFSSSDRKVSASFEVTVTGPEDDGVIKVLAIGNSFSEDAIESYLYELAAAENVPIVIGNLYIGGASLDLHWSNAQGNAPAYDYRKIENGEKTSTPQTTIEYAITDENWDYVSFQQVSGNSGKYETFTTPLPALVKYVKEHATNPEARYILHQTWAYDESSTHSDFPNYGNDQKVMYESIVEAVRKAKIAFDMDYVIPAGTAIQNGRNTLIGDNFTRDGYHLDFGIGRYTAASTWFEALTGINVVGNSYKPAGLTELDAEIAQHAAHAAVVNPDKVTILSDYQAGEAAPLTAPVYVNLGHKIVPKWNTLGDHHEGASIGNLKDENDAYTNISLVVTQRFNAMNEAGESVTNTDFNMPAEVSTQSYYGNTRGVWQNLEIRQSQITLSGLDKNTTYNLCFYGSRSGVGDNRETKFIVGGENAKTVYLQTSNNKDQTVCADGIQPDFNGNITVTVTAGENNNNGSGFYYFGAMRLAPGQ
;
A
#
# COMPACT_ATOMS: atom_id res chain seq x y z
N MET A 1 -66.98 -4.08 -19.51
CA MET A 1 -68.20 -3.66 -18.79
C MET A 1 -69.07 -4.90 -18.59
N LYS A 2 -69.37 -5.25 -17.32
CA LYS A 2 -70.40 -6.20 -16.81
C LYS A 2 -70.31 -7.67 -17.27
N VAL A 3 -70.07 -8.70 -16.44
CA VAL A 3 -70.67 -9.18 -15.17
C VAL A 3 -71.95 -10.03 -15.37
N LEU A 4 -71.87 -11.28 -14.88
CA LEU A 4 -72.88 -12.27 -14.43
C LEU A 4 -73.88 -12.85 -15.45
N LEU A 5 -73.98 -14.18 -15.65
CA LEU A 5 -74.50 -15.27 -14.78
C LEU A 5 -76.04 -15.43 -14.90
N TYR A 6 -76.53 -16.62 -15.25
CA TYR A 6 -77.52 -17.41 -14.47
C TYR A 6 -78.24 -18.55 -15.26
N VAL A 7 -78.27 -19.72 -14.61
CA VAL A 7 -79.40 -20.68 -14.38
C VAL A 7 -80.01 -21.43 -15.58
N LEU A 8 -79.78 -22.73 -15.75
CA LEU A 8 -80.41 -23.93 -15.12
C LEU A 8 -81.92 -24.12 -15.42
N LEU A 9 -82.29 -25.11 -16.24
CA LEU A 9 -83.36 -26.08 -15.92
C LEU A 9 -83.37 -27.26 -16.90
N SER A 10 -83.81 -28.39 -16.38
CA SER A 10 -83.45 -29.77 -16.72
C SER A 10 -84.70 -30.64 -17.00
N LEU A 11 -84.44 -31.93 -17.29
CA LEU A 11 -85.33 -33.11 -17.35
C LEU A 11 -85.93 -33.45 -18.74
N PHE A 12 -86.04 -34.69 -19.21
CA PHE A 12 -85.79 -36.09 -18.75
C PHE A 12 -85.77 -36.93 -20.05
N THR A 13 -85.07 -38.06 -20.19
CA THR A 13 -85.44 -39.37 -19.61
C THR A 13 -84.27 -40.37 -19.63
N LEU A 14 -84.17 -41.12 -18.53
CA LEU A 14 -83.29 -42.25 -18.29
C LEU A 14 -83.61 -43.48 -19.16
N THR A 15 -82.58 -44.28 -19.43
CA THR A 15 -82.58 -45.70 -19.00
C THR A 15 -81.17 -46.14 -18.58
N SER A 16 -81.13 -46.69 -17.38
CA SER A 16 -80.02 -47.25 -16.60
C SER A 16 -79.60 -48.67 -17.01
N VAL A 17 -78.32 -49.01 -16.83
CA VAL A 17 -77.71 -50.13 -16.06
C VAL A 17 -76.19 -49.99 -16.31
N SER A 18 -75.41 -49.29 -15.48
CA SER A 18 -74.79 -49.70 -14.20
C SER A 18 -73.88 -50.93 -14.28
N CYS A 19 -72.61 -50.68 -14.61
CA CYS A 19 -71.44 -51.39 -14.10
C CYS A 19 -70.29 -50.38 -14.09
N ASP A 20 -70.16 -49.63 -13.00
CA ASP A 20 -68.97 -48.81 -12.75
C ASP A 20 -67.78 -49.73 -12.56
N LYS A 21 -66.83 -49.65 -13.50
CA LYS A 21 -65.43 -49.87 -13.18
C LYS A 21 -64.79 -48.51 -13.21
N ASP A 22 -64.73 -47.87 -12.05
CA ASP A 22 -63.69 -46.90 -11.75
C ASP A 22 -62.36 -47.65 -11.91
N ASP A 23 -61.67 -47.41 -13.03
CA ASP A 23 -60.25 -47.69 -13.12
C ASP A 23 -59.54 -46.62 -12.28
N ASP A 24 -59.50 -46.91 -10.98
CA ASP A 24 -58.67 -46.23 -10.00
C ASP A 24 -57.21 -46.50 -10.40
N VAL A 25 -56.65 -45.66 -11.29
CA VAL A 25 -55.20 -45.62 -11.53
C VAL A 25 -54.60 -45.03 -10.26
N GLN A 26 -54.34 -45.90 -9.27
CA GLN A 26 -53.45 -45.59 -8.18
C GLN A 26 -52.11 -45.15 -8.78
N GLY A 27 -51.88 -43.84 -8.85
CA GLY A 27 -50.58 -43.29 -9.17
C GLY A 27 -49.62 -43.80 -8.10
N ILE A 28 -48.71 -44.71 -8.47
CA ILE A 28 -47.77 -45.28 -7.52
C ILE A 28 -46.96 -44.12 -6.94
N GLU A 29 -47.05 -43.89 -5.63
CA GLU A 29 -46.25 -42.88 -4.95
C GLU A 29 -44.76 -43.25 -5.11
N GLN A 30 -44.06 -42.48 -5.94
CA GLN A 30 -42.62 -42.61 -6.13
C GLN A 30 -41.91 -41.95 -4.95
N SER A 31 -41.14 -42.72 -4.18
CA SER A 31 -40.22 -42.21 -3.16
C SER A 31 -38.79 -42.16 -3.71
N VAL A 32 -37.93 -41.35 -3.08
CA VAL A 32 -36.51 -41.25 -3.41
C VAL A 32 -35.67 -41.48 -2.15
N VAL A 33 -34.57 -42.21 -2.31
CA VAL A 33 -33.55 -42.41 -1.29
C VAL A 33 -32.21 -42.04 -1.90
N LEU A 34 -31.38 -41.31 -1.15
CA LEU A 34 -30.00 -41.01 -1.55
C LEU A 34 -29.09 -42.15 -1.11
N ASP A 35 -28.06 -42.45 -1.87
CA ASP A 35 -27.01 -43.42 -1.50
C ASP A 35 -26.08 -42.92 -0.38
N THR A 36 -26.30 -41.68 0.08
CA THR A 36 -25.57 -41.01 1.16
C THR A 36 -26.56 -40.41 2.15
N ASP A 37 -26.38 -40.70 3.45
CA ASP A 37 -27.18 -40.16 4.56
C ASP A 37 -26.44 -39.05 5.32
N LYS A 38 -25.11 -39.05 5.29
CA LYS A 38 -24.20 -37.98 5.72
C LYS A 38 -22.85 -38.11 5.04
N ALA A 39 -22.12 -37.01 4.91
CA ALA A 39 -20.74 -37.01 4.41
C ALA A 39 -19.84 -36.12 5.28
N THR A 40 -18.57 -36.52 5.41
CA THR A 40 -17.51 -35.66 5.94
C THR A 40 -16.43 -35.54 4.88
N LEU A 41 -16.15 -34.31 4.45
CA LEU A 41 -15.23 -33.98 3.36
C LEU A 41 -14.17 -33.02 3.87
N GLN A 42 -12.96 -33.04 3.30
CA GLN A 42 -12.01 -31.94 3.47
C GLN A 42 -12.29 -30.85 2.42
N VAL A 43 -11.93 -29.60 2.70
CA VAL A 43 -11.99 -28.53 1.67
C VAL A 43 -11.23 -28.99 0.42
N GLY A 44 -11.86 -28.87 -0.75
CA GLY A 44 -11.34 -29.33 -2.04
C GLY A 44 -11.82 -30.74 -2.46
N ASP A 45 -12.37 -31.54 -1.55
CA ASP A 45 -12.89 -32.87 -1.89
C ASP A 45 -14.17 -32.79 -2.73
N GLU A 46 -14.36 -33.79 -3.59
CA GLU A 46 -15.60 -34.02 -4.34
C GLU A 46 -16.27 -35.33 -3.94
N LEU A 47 -17.61 -35.32 -3.89
CA LEU A 47 -18.44 -36.49 -3.63
C LEU A 47 -19.53 -36.61 -4.69
N VAL A 48 -19.65 -37.78 -5.31
CA VAL A 48 -20.77 -38.09 -6.21
C VAL A 48 -21.89 -38.76 -5.43
N VAL A 49 -23.10 -38.21 -5.52
CA VAL A 49 -24.31 -38.70 -4.82
C VAL A 49 -25.37 -39.10 -5.84
N LYS A 50 -26.03 -40.24 -5.63
CA LYS A 50 -27.01 -40.81 -6.57
C LYS A 50 -28.38 -41.01 -5.93
N PRO A 51 -29.46 -40.44 -6.51
CA PRO A 51 -30.81 -40.74 -6.08
C PRO A 51 -31.27 -42.11 -6.63
N THR A 52 -31.92 -42.89 -5.77
CA THR A 52 -32.58 -44.15 -6.12
C THR A 52 -34.09 -44.01 -5.93
N PHE A 53 -34.85 -44.25 -6.99
CA PHE A 53 -36.32 -44.16 -6.99
C PHE A 53 -36.97 -45.51 -6.65
N THR A 54 -38.00 -45.48 -5.79
CA THR A 54 -38.80 -46.66 -5.42
C THR A 54 -40.29 -46.42 -5.70
N PRO A 55 -40.99 -47.34 -6.39
CA PRO A 55 -40.47 -48.54 -7.06
C PRO A 55 -39.47 -48.18 -8.18
N LYS A 56 -38.68 -49.15 -8.64
CA LYS A 56 -37.63 -48.96 -9.65
C LYS A 56 -38.23 -48.68 -11.03
N VAL A 57 -38.77 -47.48 -11.19
CA VAL A 57 -39.38 -46.92 -12.40
C VAL A 57 -38.58 -45.70 -12.84
N SER A 58 -38.66 -45.35 -14.13
CA SER A 58 -38.09 -44.10 -14.63
C SER A 58 -38.61 -42.90 -13.82
N PRO A 59 -37.81 -41.84 -13.58
CA PRO A 59 -38.25 -40.64 -12.88
C PRO A 59 -39.55 -40.10 -13.48
N GLN A 60 -40.60 -39.94 -12.66
CA GLN A 60 -41.93 -39.51 -13.13
C GLN A 60 -42.14 -38.00 -12.97
N ARG A 61 -41.15 -37.30 -12.40
CA ARG A 61 -41.14 -35.85 -12.17
C ARG A 61 -39.82 -35.27 -12.64
N THR A 62 -39.80 -33.95 -12.75
CA THR A 62 -38.55 -33.18 -12.86
C THR A 62 -38.01 -32.96 -11.46
N TYR A 63 -36.69 -33.14 -11.30
CA TYR A 63 -36.00 -32.99 -10.03
C TYR A 63 -34.86 -31.98 -10.14
N SER A 64 -34.46 -31.43 -8.99
CA SER A 64 -33.34 -30.52 -8.84
C SER A 64 -32.63 -30.72 -7.52
N TRP A 65 -31.36 -30.34 -7.50
CA TRP A 65 -30.55 -30.23 -6.29
C TRP A 65 -30.45 -28.79 -5.79
N ALA A 66 -30.36 -28.64 -4.47
CA ALA A 66 -30.08 -27.37 -3.81
C ALA A 66 -29.20 -27.59 -2.58
N THR A 67 -28.41 -26.57 -2.22
CA THR A 67 -27.65 -26.48 -0.98
C THR A 67 -28.18 -25.28 -0.18
N ASN A 68 -28.27 -25.41 1.14
CA ASN A 68 -28.61 -24.28 2.02
C ASN A 68 -27.42 -23.34 2.28
N ASN A 69 -26.20 -23.78 1.96
CA ASN A 69 -24.96 -23.03 2.19
C ASN A 69 -23.96 -23.30 1.04
N PRO A 70 -24.09 -22.59 -0.10
CA PRO A 70 -23.25 -22.80 -1.28
C PRO A 70 -21.79 -22.40 -1.10
N ASP A 71 -21.46 -21.66 -0.03
CA ASP A 71 -20.10 -21.27 0.35
C ASP A 71 -19.39 -22.39 1.11
N VAL A 72 -20.12 -23.26 1.80
CA VAL A 72 -19.58 -24.47 2.46
C VAL A 72 -19.47 -25.63 1.47
N ALA A 73 -20.53 -25.91 0.71
CA ALA A 73 -20.52 -26.97 -0.29
C ALA A 73 -21.38 -26.62 -1.51
N GLY A 74 -20.76 -26.68 -2.69
CA GLY A 74 -21.45 -26.53 -3.98
C GLY A 74 -22.06 -27.85 -4.44
N ILE A 75 -23.04 -27.78 -5.35
CA ILE A 75 -23.67 -28.96 -5.94
C ILE A 75 -23.95 -28.75 -7.43
N SER A 76 -23.57 -29.73 -8.26
CA SER A 76 -23.81 -29.73 -9.71
C SER A 76 -24.48 -31.03 -10.12
N MET A 77 -25.61 -30.94 -10.82
CA MET A 77 -26.42 -32.10 -11.20
C MET A 77 -26.05 -32.60 -12.61
N ASN A 78 -25.90 -33.91 -12.76
CA ASN A 78 -25.72 -34.61 -14.02
C ASN A 78 -27.07 -34.95 -14.68
N ASP A 79 -27.04 -35.35 -15.96
CA ASP A 79 -28.24 -35.71 -16.74
C ASP A 79 -29.03 -36.88 -16.14
N ASP A 80 -28.38 -37.75 -15.37
CA ASP A 80 -29.00 -38.91 -14.71
C ASP A 80 -29.54 -38.60 -13.30
N TYR A 81 -29.61 -37.32 -12.92
CA TYR A 81 -29.97 -36.79 -11.60
C TYR A 81 -28.98 -37.07 -10.47
N SER A 82 -27.87 -37.77 -10.72
CA SER A 82 -26.75 -37.77 -9.77
C SER A 82 -26.17 -36.36 -9.66
N ALA A 83 -25.47 -36.07 -8.56
CA ALA A 83 -24.82 -34.78 -8.37
C ALA A 83 -23.40 -34.94 -7.84
N VAL A 84 -22.53 -34.01 -8.26
CA VAL A 84 -21.22 -33.79 -7.68
C VAL A 84 -21.35 -32.71 -6.62
N VAL A 85 -21.02 -33.05 -5.38
CA VAL A 85 -20.89 -32.13 -4.25
C VAL A 85 -19.41 -31.76 -4.13
N THR A 86 -19.11 -30.47 -4.15
CA THR A 86 -17.75 -29.94 -4.01
C THR A 86 -17.63 -29.23 -2.67
N ALA A 87 -16.72 -29.70 -1.81
CA ALA A 87 -16.43 -29.09 -0.52
C ALA A 87 -15.59 -27.82 -0.70
N LYS A 88 -16.05 -26.68 -0.17
CA LYS A 88 -15.45 -25.37 -0.41
C LYS A 88 -14.91 -24.68 0.85
N ARG A 89 -15.66 -24.74 1.95
CA ARG A 89 -15.27 -24.08 3.20
C ARG A 89 -15.67 -24.91 4.40
N SER A 90 -14.84 -24.90 5.44
CA SER A 90 -15.15 -25.55 6.71
C SER A 90 -16.53 -25.13 7.23
N GLY A 91 -17.33 -26.09 7.66
CA GLY A 91 -18.70 -25.85 8.09
C GLY A 91 -19.65 -26.99 7.76
N VAL A 92 -20.95 -26.72 7.87
CA VAL A 92 -22.00 -27.71 7.63
C VAL A 92 -22.99 -27.17 6.61
N ALA A 93 -23.32 -28.00 5.61
CA ALA A 93 -24.33 -27.73 4.61
C ALA A 93 -25.28 -28.92 4.44
N THR A 94 -26.52 -28.64 4.07
CA THR A 94 -27.54 -29.65 3.75
C THR A 94 -27.78 -29.65 2.25
N MET A 95 -27.55 -30.80 1.63
CA MET A 95 -27.89 -31.04 0.22
C MET A 95 -29.30 -31.58 0.14
N THR A 96 -30.13 -30.97 -0.71
CA THR A 96 -31.55 -31.34 -0.87
C THR A 96 -31.84 -31.68 -2.32
N PHE A 97 -32.29 -32.91 -2.55
CA PHE A 97 -32.85 -33.36 -3.81
C PHE A 97 -34.37 -33.30 -3.72
N SER A 98 -35.04 -32.57 -4.62
CA SER A 98 -36.50 -32.40 -4.55
C SER A 98 -37.15 -32.37 -5.94
N SER A 99 -38.39 -32.85 -6.00
CA SER A 99 -39.23 -32.71 -7.19
C SER A 99 -39.77 -31.28 -7.33
N SER A 100 -40.06 -30.86 -8.56
CA SER A 100 -40.60 -29.53 -8.86
C SER A 100 -41.93 -29.21 -8.15
N ASP A 101 -42.74 -30.24 -7.87
CA ASP A 101 -44.00 -30.15 -7.11
C ASP A 101 -43.81 -30.25 -5.58
N ARG A 102 -42.56 -30.41 -5.11
CA ARG A 102 -42.15 -30.58 -3.70
C ARG A 102 -42.77 -31.77 -2.97
N LYS A 103 -43.39 -32.72 -3.68
CA LYS A 103 -44.00 -33.92 -3.08
C LYS A 103 -42.99 -35.01 -2.76
N VAL A 104 -41.84 -35.02 -3.42
CA VAL A 104 -40.77 -36.00 -3.23
C VAL A 104 -39.50 -35.24 -2.91
N SER A 105 -38.88 -35.55 -1.77
CA SER A 105 -37.64 -34.91 -1.34
C SER A 105 -36.79 -35.87 -0.52
N ALA A 106 -35.47 -35.75 -0.64
CA ALA A 106 -34.50 -36.35 0.26
C ALA A 106 -33.35 -35.37 0.49
N SER A 107 -32.72 -35.47 1.65
CA SER A 107 -31.62 -34.59 2.01
C SER A 107 -30.60 -35.33 2.85
N PHE A 108 -29.36 -34.86 2.81
CA PHE A 108 -28.30 -35.34 3.67
C PHE A 108 -27.39 -34.18 4.08
N GLU A 109 -26.68 -34.34 5.18
CA GLU A 109 -25.75 -33.35 5.71
C GLU A 109 -24.33 -33.62 5.22
N VAL A 110 -23.64 -32.56 4.82
CA VAL A 110 -22.22 -32.55 4.50
C VAL A 110 -21.52 -31.70 5.55
N THR A 111 -20.61 -32.30 6.31
CA THR A 111 -19.65 -31.60 7.15
C THR A 111 -18.37 -31.43 6.35
N VAL A 112 -17.98 -30.20 6.07
CA VAL A 112 -16.68 -29.89 5.47
C VAL A 112 -15.72 -29.53 6.60
N THR A 113 -14.55 -30.17 6.58
CA THR A 113 -13.46 -29.94 7.53
C THR A 113 -12.33 -29.23 6.82
N GLY A 114 -11.71 -28.27 7.49
CA GLY A 114 -10.64 -27.42 6.96
C GLY A 114 -10.21 -26.43 8.04
N PRO A 115 -9.26 -25.54 7.75
CA PRO A 115 -8.94 -24.43 8.65
C PRO A 115 -10.22 -23.68 9.00
N GLU A 116 -10.44 -23.40 10.29
CA GLU A 116 -11.54 -22.52 10.69
C GLU A 116 -11.28 -21.12 10.11
N ASP A 117 -12.32 -20.54 9.53
CA ASP A 117 -12.36 -19.12 9.19
C ASP A 117 -12.52 -18.34 10.51
N ASP A 118 -11.40 -17.86 11.03
CA ASP A 118 -11.31 -17.11 12.30
C ASP A 118 -11.75 -15.64 12.14
N GLY A 119 -12.17 -15.24 10.93
CA GLY A 119 -12.56 -13.88 10.59
C GLY A 119 -11.39 -12.88 10.57
N VAL A 120 -10.14 -13.37 10.59
CA VAL A 120 -8.93 -12.55 10.52
C VAL A 120 -8.41 -12.57 9.09
N ILE A 121 -8.20 -11.40 8.49
CA ILE A 121 -7.52 -11.32 7.19
C ILE A 121 -6.04 -11.63 7.41
N LYS A 122 -5.50 -12.63 6.73
CA LYS A 122 -4.08 -12.98 6.82
C LYS A 122 -3.40 -12.75 5.47
N VAL A 123 -2.44 -11.83 5.44
CA VAL A 123 -1.70 -11.49 4.22
C VAL A 123 -0.20 -11.65 4.38
N LEU A 124 0.43 -12.38 3.46
CA LEU A 124 1.88 -12.53 3.34
C LEU A 124 2.38 -11.81 2.09
N ALA A 125 3.41 -10.97 2.22
CA ALA A 125 4.18 -10.47 1.09
C ALA A 125 5.52 -11.18 0.95
N ILE A 126 5.78 -11.70 -0.25
CA ILE A 126 7.11 -12.15 -0.66
C ILE A 126 7.74 -11.02 -1.46
N GLY A 127 8.63 -10.26 -0.82
CA GLY A 127 9.10 -9.02 -1.40
C GLY A 127 10.41 -8.50 -0.81
N ASN A 128 10.46 -7.18 -0.63
CA ASN A 128 11.67 -6.41 -0.35
C ASN A 128 11.32 -5.08 0.34
N SER A 129 12.15 -4.05 0.18
CA SER A 129 11.87 -2.72 0.75
C SER A 129 10.59 -2.06 0.23
N PHE A 130 10.09 -2.44 -0.95
CA PHE A 130 8.83 -1.92 -1.47
C PHE A 130 7.61 -2.58 -0.84
N SER A 131 7.69 -3.86 -0.45
CA SER A 131 6.62 -4.44 0.39
C SER A 131 6.68 -3.87 1.79
N GLU A 132 7.88 -3.67 2.35
CA GLU A 132 8.04 -2.96 3.63
C GLU A 132 7.33 -1.60 3.63
N ASP A 133 7.57 -0.78 2.60
CA ASP A 133 6.95 0.54 2.47
C ASP A 133 5.41 0.47 2.38
N ALA A 134 4.85 -0.61 1.84
CA ALA A 134 3.41 -0.72 1.61
C ALA A 134 2.62 -1.33 2.77
N ILE A 135 3.19 -2.30 3.48
CA ILE A 135 2.43 -3.12 4.44
C ILE A 135 2.96 -3.11 5.88
N GLU A 136 4.22 -2.70 6.12
CA GLU A 136 4.77 -2.71 7.49
C GLU A 136 4.44 -1.43 8.29
N SER A 137 3.70 -0.50 7.69
CA SER A 137 3.25 0.74 8.35
C SER A 137 1.83 1.06 7.89
N TYR A 138 0.99 1.54 8.81
CA TYR A 138 -0.36 2.08 8.56
C TYR A 138 -1.44 1.07 8.16
N LEU A 139 -1.11 -0.03 7.48
CA LEU A 139 -2.10 -1.02 7.04
C LEU A 139 -2.85 -1.65 8.22
N TYR A 140 -2.14 -1.98 9.31
CA TYR A 140 -2.75 -2.53 10.52
C TYR A 140 -3.71 -1.52 11.16
N GLU A 141 -3.30 -0.25 11.28
CA GLU A 141 -4.11 0.79 11.91
C GLU A 141 -5.34 1.17 11.07
N LEU A 142 -5.22 1.20 9.73
CA LEU A 142 -6.34 1.38 8.80
C LEU A 142 -7.39 0.29 8.99
N ALA A 143 -6.96 -0.97 9.08
CA ALA A 143 -7.84 -2.11 9.33
C ALA A 143 -8.49 -2.04 10.72
N ALA A 144 -7.70 -1.70 11.75
CA ALA A 144 -8.19 -1.56 13.12
C ALA A 144 -9.26 -0.47 13.26
N ALA A 145 -9.13 0.64 12.53
CA ALA A 145 -10.13 1.72 12.52
C ALA A 145 -11.51 1.28 12.00
N GLU A 146 -11.54 0.23 11.15
CA GLU A 146 -12.77 -0.37 10.60
C GLU A 146 -13.15 -1.67 11.32
N ASN A 147 -12.51 -1.98 12.46
CA ASN A 147 -12.69 -3.23 13.21
C ASN A 147 -12.45 -4.49 12.37
N VAL A 148 -11.50 -4.43 11.43
CA VAL A 148 -11.07 -5.58 10.62
C VAL A 148 -9.81 -6.19 11.25
N PRO A 149 -9.89 -7.38 11.86
CA PRO A 149 -8.70 -8.07 12.36
C PRO A 149 -7.81 -8.46 11.17
N ILE A 150 -6.52 -8.15 11.28
CA ILE A 150 -5.53 -8.45 10.23
C ILE A 150 -4.21 -8.95 10.82
N VAL A 151 -3.63 -9.97 10.18
CA VAL A 151 -2.25 -10.42 10.39
C VAL A 151 -1.47 -10.16 9.12
N ILE A 152 -0.32 -9.51 9.26
CA ILE A 152 0.50 -9.06 8.13
C ILE A 152 1.90 -9.70 8.25
N GLY A 153 2.26 -10.53 7.28
CA GLY A 153 3.62 -11.04 7.12
C GLY A 153 4.35 -10.33 5.98
N ASN A 154 5.61 -9.94 6.19
CA ASN A 154 6.52 -9.52 5.13
C ASN A 154 7.79 -10.37 5.17
N LEU A 155 8.04 -11.09 4.09
CA LEU A 155 9.23 -11.88 3.88
C LEU A 155 10.29 -11.01 3.18
N TYR A 156 11.19 -10.42 3.96
CA TYR A 156 12.04 -9.32 3.51
C TYR A 156 13.47 -9.77 3.14
N ILE A 157 13.90 -9.39 1.93
CA ILE A 157 15.30 -9.23 1.53
C ILE A 157 15.43 -7.91 0.75
N GLY A 158 16.36 -7.04 1.15
CA GLY A 158 16.60 -5.76 0.45
C GLY A 158 16.97 -5.98 -1.02
N GLY A 159 16.26 -5.33 -1.94
CA GLY A 159 16.50 -5.42 -3.39
C GLY A 159 16.19 -6.78 -4.01
N ALA A 160 15.44 -7.66 -3.35
CA ALA A 160 15.13 -8.98 -3.91
C ALA A 160 14.30 -8.90 -5.18
N SER A 161 14.75 -9.62 -6.21
CA SER A 161 14.03 -9.87 -7.45
C SER A 161 13.27 -11.18 -7.39
N LEU A 162 12.34 -11.39 -8.33
CA LEU A 162 11.68 -12.68 -8.49
C LEU A 162 12.68 -13.84 -8.68
N ASP A 163 13.78 -13.62 -9.41
CA ASP A 163 14.87 -14.60 -9.58
C ASP A 163 15.51 -15.00 -8.25
N LEU A 164 15.76 -14.02 -7.37
CA LEU A 164 16.32 -14.31 -6.05
C LEU A 164 15.33 -15.10 -5.19
N HIS A 165 14.05 -14.72 -5.22
CA HIS A 165 13.01 -15.45 -4.50
C HIS A 165 12.91 -16.90 -4.96
N TRP A 166 12.91 -17.12 -6.27
CA TRP A 166 12.86 -18.47 -6.84
C TRP A 166 14.09 -19.29 -6.50
N SER A 167 15.29 -18.73 -6.64
CA SER A 167 16.54 -19.40 -6.24
C SER A 167 16.52 -19.83 -4.76
N ASN A 168 16.04 -18.94 -3.88
CA ASN A 168 15.90 -19.22 -2.46
C ASN A 168 14.85 -20.30 -2.17
N ALA A 169 13.73 -20.32 -2.90
CA ALA A 169 12.71 -21.37 -2.78
C ALA A 169 13.27 -22.74 -3.20
N GLN A 170 13.97 -22.81 -4.33
CA GLN A 170 14.58 -24.04 -4.82
C GLN A 170 15.63 -24.62 -3.85
N GLY A 171 16.39 -23.74 -3.19
CA GLY A 171 17.40 -24.13 -2.22
C GLY A 171 16.90 -24.26 -0.77
N ASN A 172 15.62 -23.97 -0.51
CA ASN A 172 15.05 -23.77 0.83
C ASN A 172 15.96 -22.89 1.72
N ALA A 173 16.45 -21.79 1.17
CA ALA A 173 17.49 -20.98 1.78
C ALA A 173 16.93 -20.15 2.95
N PRO A 174 17.54 -20.20 4.16
CA PRO A 174 17.16 -19.38 5.31
C PRO A 174 17.71 -17.96 5.17
N ALA A 175 17.20 -17.23 4.18
CA ALA A 175 17.77 -15.97 3.69
C ALA A 175 17.00 -14.73 4.11
N TYR A 176 15.81 -14.89 4.68
CA TYR A 176 14.88 -13.78 4.91
C TYR A 176 14.89 -13.31 6.35
N ASP A 177 14.63 -12.01 6.51
CA ASP A 177 14.08 -11.46 7.74
C ASP A 177 12.55 -11.53 7.62
N TYR A 178 11.93 -12.49 8.29
CA TYR A 178 10.47 -12.63 8.28
C TYR A 178 9.88 -11.73 9.36
N ARG A 179 9.14 -10.71 8.94
CA ARG A 179 8.57 -9.70 9.82
C ARG A 179 7.07 -9.86 9.88
N LYS A 180 6.51 -9.93 11.08
CA LYS A 180 5.08 -10.19 11.28
C LYS A 180 4.47 -9.11 12.17
N ILE A 181 3.33 -8.58 11.76
CA ILE A 181 2.50 -7.68 12.55
C ILE A 181 1.23 -8.43 12.93
N GLU A 182 1.04 -8.62 14.22
CA GLU A 182 -0.12 -9.27 14.80
C GLU A 182 -0.47 -8.52 16.09
N ASN A 183 -1.76 -8.25 16.31
CA ASN A 183 -2.23 -7.47 17.46
C ASN A 183 -1.55 -6.09 17.60
N GLY A 184 -1.08 -5.52 16.49
CA GLY A 184 -0.39 -4.22 16.44
C GLY A 184 1.08 -4.29 16.85
N GLU A 185 1.60 -5.47 17.18
CA GLU A 185 3.00 -5.68 17.53
C GLU A 185 3.77 -6.24 16.33
N LYS A 186 4.89 -5.59 16.01
CA LYS A 186 5.81 -6.03 14.96
C LYS A 186 6.92 -6.88 15.54
N THR A 187 7.08 -8.09 15.03
CA THR A 187 8.17 -9.02 15.37
C THR A 187 9.03 -9.31 14.13
N SER A 188 10.25 -9.80 14.36
CA SER A 188 11.21 -10.17 13.31
C SER A 188 11.84 -11.52 13.65
N THR A 189 11.85 -12.41 12.67
CA THR A 189 12.42 -13.76 12.72
C THR A 189 13.46 -13.89 11.60
N PRO A 190 14.74 -13.56 11.88
CA PRO A 190 15.81 -13.69 10.90
C PRO A 190 16.09 -15.15 10.50
N GLN A 191 16.76 -15.33 9.36
CA GLN A 191 17.14 -16.65 8.83
C GLN A 191 15.93 -17.56 8.55
N THR A 192 14.84 -16.95 8.09
CA THR A 192 13.61 -17.66 7.74
C THR A 192 13.65 -18.11 6.26
N THR A 193 13.02 -19.25 5.96
CA THR A 193 12.83 -19.75 4.59
C THR A 193 11.46 -19.33 4.04
N ILE A 194 11.29 -19.35 2.71
CA ILE A 194 9.96 -19.14 2.10
C ILE A 194 8.97 -20.21 2.59
N GLU A 195 9.38 -21.48 2.65
CA GLU A 195 8.55 -22.59 3.11
C GLU A 195 7.98 -22.35 4.51
N TYR A 196 8.84 -21.98 5.46
CA TYR A 196 8.42 -21.71 6.84
C TYR A 196 7.34 -20.62 6.89
N ALA A 197 7.58 -19.48 6.22
CA ALA A 197 6.64 -18.37 6.24
C ALA A 197 5.29 -18.70 5.56
N ILE A 198 5.29 -19.51 4.49
CA ILE A 198 4.04 -19.96 3.86
C ILE A 198 3.23 -20.85 4.80
N THR A 199 3.90 -21.67 5.60
CA THR A 199 3.25 -22.59 6.54
C THR A 199 2.94 -21.97 7.92
N ASP A 200 3.42 -20.76 8.19
CA ASP A 200 3.24 -20.05 9.47
C ASP A 200 1.78 -19.73 9.78
N GLU A 201 1.00 -19.38 8.75
CA GLU A 201 -0.43 -19.09 8.84
C GLU A 201 -1.21 -19.75 7.71
N ASN A 202 -2.53 -19.87 7.88
CA ASN A 202 -3.47 -20.17 6.80
C ASN A 202 -3.78 -18.93 5.95
N TRP A 203 -2.73 -18.34 5.37
CA TRP A 203 -2.80 -17.08 4.60
C TRP A 203 -3.99 -17.03 3.63
N ASP A 204 -4.80 -15.99 3.71
CA ASP A 204 -5.85 -15.69 2.73
C ASP A 204 -5.26 -15.09 1.47
N TYR A 205 -4.15 -14.34 1.62
CA TYR A 205 -3.50 -13.62 0.55
C TYR A 205 -1.99 -13.85 0.59
N VAL A 206 -1.40 -14.25 -0.55
CA VAL A 206 0.05 -14.24 -0.74
C VAL A 206 0.39 -13.37 -1.94
N SER A 207 1.16 -12.30 -1.71
CA SER A 207 1.53 -11.33 -2.74
C SER A 207 2.94 -11.54 -3.27
N PHE A 208 3.10 -11.21 -4.55
CA PHE A 208 4.38 -11.21 -5.25
C PHE A 208 4.62 -9.87 -5.91
N GLN A 209 5.89 -9.49 -6.02
CA GLN A 209 6.34 -8.31 -6.73
C GLN A 209 7.71 -8.55 -7.36
N GLN A 210 8.04 -7.74 -8.37
CA GLN A 210 9.38 -7.68 -8.92
C GLN A 210 10.22 -6.61 -8.21
N VAL A 211 11.56 -6.71 -8.30
CA VAL A 211 12.46 -5.61 -7.92
C VAL A 211 12.19 -4.39 -8.80
N SER A 212 12.24 -3.19 -8.20
CA SER A 212 11.76 -1.97 -8.84
C SER A 212 12.43 -1.66 -10.20
N GLY A 213 13.74 -1.92 -10.33
CA GLY A 213 14.46 -1.74 -11.60
C GLY A 213 13.96 -2.61 -12.76
N ASN A 214 13.33 -3.76 -12.48
CA ASN A 214 12.76 -4.68 -13.46
C ASN A 214 11.22 -4.71 -13.46
N SER A 215 10.57 -3.89 -12.64
CA SER A 215 9.13 -3.94 -12.43
C SER A 215 8.29 -3.65 -13.69
N GLY A 216 8.83 -2.89 -14.65
CA GLY A 216 8.21 -2.67 -15.96
C GLY A 216 8.65 -3.62 -17.07
N LYS A 217 9.42 -4.68 -16.76
CA LYS A 217 9.99 -5.62 -17.74
C LYS A 217 9.29 -6.97 -17.67
N TYR A 218 8.22 -7.14 -18.46
CA TYR A 218 7.36 -8.34 -18.44
C TYR A 218 8.14 -9.66 -18.57
N GLU A 219 9.20 -9.69 -19.38
CA GLU A 219 10.06 -10.86 -19.57
C GLU A 219 10.65 -11.38 -18.25
N THR A 220 10.92 -10.51 -17.28
CA THR A 220 11.44 -10.87 -15.95
C THR A 220 10.38 -11.46 -15.02
N PHE A 221 9.11 -11.43 -15.43
CA PHE A 221 8.02 -12.14 -14.76
C PHE A 221 7.87 -13.55 -15.35
N THR A 222 8.02 -13.70 -16.67
CA THR A 222 7.81 -14.99 -17.37
C THR A 222 8.67 -16.13 -16.84
N THR A 223 9.87 -15.80 -16.38
CA THR A 223 10.66 -16.64 -15.49
C THR A 223 11.21 -15.69 -14.41
N PRO A 224 10.99 -15.98 -13.13
CA PRO A 224 10.55 -17.27 -12.57
C PRO A 224 9.13 -17.27 -11.97
N LEU A 225 8.32 -16.23 -12.13
CA LEU A 225 7.07 -16.06 -11.37
C LEU A 225 6.16 -17.31 -11.37
N PRO A 226 5.90 -18.00 -12.50
CA PRO A 226 5.01 -19.17 -12.50
C PRO A 226 5.52 -20.32 -11.63
N ALA A 227 6.85 -20.53 -11.62
CA ALA A 227 7.47 -21.58 -10.82
C ALA A 227 7.42 -21.23 -9.33
N LEU A 228 7.66 -19.96 -8.99
CA LEU A 228 7.55 -19.47 -7.61
C LEU A 228 6.11 -19.58 -7.10
N VAL A 229 5.11 -19.09 -7.86
CA VAL A 229 3.69 -19.19 -7.48
C VAL A 229 3.27 -20.64 -7.30
N LYS A 230 3.70 -21.54 -8.20
CA LYS A 230 3.45 -22.97 -8.06
C LYS A 230 4.03 -23.53 -6.77
N TYR A 231 5.29 -23.20 -6.45
CA TYR A 231 5.91 -23.62 -5.20
C TYR A 231 5.14 -23.12 -3.98
N VAL A 232 4.66 -21.87 -3.99
CA VAL A 232 3.82 -21.35 -2.90
C VAL A 232 2.52 -22.12 -2.79
N LYS A 233 1.82 -22.36 -3.91
CA LYS A 233 0.58 -23.15 -3.96
C LYS A 233 0.74 -24.56 -3.38
N GLU A 234 1.86 -25.21 -3.63
CA GLU A 234 2.13 -26.56 -3.15
C GLU A 234 2.41 -26.64 -1.63
N HIS A 235 2.78 -25.53 -0.98
CA HIS A 235 3.09 -25.48 0.45
C HIS A 235 2.05 -24.70 1.28
N ALA A 236 1.16 -23.94 0.63
CA ALA A 236 0.12 -23.18 1.30
C ALA A 236 -0.81 -24.09 2.09
N THR A 237 -1.14 -23.69 3.32
CA THR A 237 -2.01 -24.45 4.23
C THR A 237 -3.48 -24.11 4.02
N ASN A 238 -3.78 -22.97 3.40
CA ASN A 238 -5.12 -22.57 2.99
C ASN A 238 -5.33 -22.89 1.50
N PRO A 239 -6.19 -23.87 1.14
CA PRO A 239 -6.47 -24.21 -0.26
C PRO A 239 -7.22 -23.09 -1.01
N GLU A 240 -7.87 -22.17 -0.29
CA GLU A 240 -8.59 -21.02 -0.85
C GLU A 240 -7.73 -19.74 -0.89
N ALA A 241 -6.41 -19.85 -0.61
CA ALA A 241 -5.50 -18.72 -0.64
C ALA A 241 -5.50 -18.05 -2.03
N ARG A 242 -5.53 -16.71 -2.03
CA ARG A 242 -5.51 -15.88 -3.22
C ARG A 242 -4.09 -15.38 -3.47
N TYR A 243 -3.62 -15.53 -4.69
CA TYR A 243 -2.26 -15.17 -5.11
C TYR A 243 -2.30 -13.89 -5.93
N ILE A 244 -1.73 -12.82 -5.38
CA ILE A 244 -1.93 -11.47 -5.86
C ILE A 244 -0.62 -10.81 -6.31
N LEU A 245 -0.73 -9.82 -7.18
CA LEU A 245 0.43 -9.01 -7.60
C LEU A 245 0.39 -7.65 -6.94
N HIS A 246 1.48 -7.27 -6.28
CA HIS A 246 1.68 -5.89 -5.84
C HIS A 246 2.27 -5.08 -6.98
N GLN A 247 1.45 -4.23 -7.60
CA GLN A 247 1.89 -3.26 -8.61
C GLN A 247 2.60 -2.12 -7.90
N THR A 248 3.93 -2.11 -7.98
CA THR A 248 4.78 -1.06 -7.39
C THR A 248 4.73 0.24 -8.19
N TRP A 249 5.35 1.29 -7.67
CA TRP A 249 5.37 2.64 -8.26
C TRP A 249 6.60 2.90 -9.14
N ALA A 250 6.47 3.89 -10.02
CA ALA A 250 7.59 4.49 -10.74
C ALA A 250 8.44 5.36 -9.81
N TYR A 251 9.73 5.50 -10.13
CA TYR A 251 10.63 6.42 -9.46
C TYR A 251 10.23 7.88 -9.67
N ASP A 252 10.75 8.77 -8.83
CA ASP A 252 10.56 10.22 -8.99
C ASP A 252 11.22 10.71 -10.29
N GLU A 253 10.71 11.79 -10.86
CA GLU A 253 11.19 12.42 -12.09
C GLU A 253 12.68 12.80 -11.99
N SER A 254 13.13 13.20 -10.80
CA SER A 254 14.53 13.55 -10.52
C SER A 254 15.37 12.39 -9.98
N SER A 255 14.85 11.16 -9.99
CA SER A 255 15.55 10.01 -9.42
C SER A 255 16.90 9.78 -10.11
N THR A 256 17.94 9.55 -9.30
CA THR A 256 19.29 9.21 -9.78
C THR A 256 19.58 7.71 -9.68
N HIS A 257 18.54 6.90 -9.37
CA HIS A 257 18.69 5.46 -9.21
C HIS A 257 19.26 4.81 -10.48
N SER A 258 20.24 3.91 -10.32
CA SER A 258 21.00 3.34 -11.44
C SER A 258 20.16 2.53 -12.44
N ASP A 259 18.98 2.08 -12.01
CA ASP A 259 18.03 1.36 -12.86
C ASP A 259 17.02 2.26 -13.58
N PHE A 260 16.90 3.55 -13.24
CA PHE A 260 15.98 4.44 -13.93
C PHE A 260 16.27 4.61 -15.44
N PRO A 261 17.54 4.54 -15.89
CA PRO A 261 17.86 4.52 -17.32
C PRO A 261 17.23 3.36 -18.10
N ASN A 262 16.81 2.27 -17.43
CA ASN A 262 16.03 1.20 -18.08
C ASN A 262 14.72 1.71 -18.70
N TYR A 263 14.23 2.84 -18.21
CA TYR A 263 12.99 3.50 -18.62
C TYR A 263 13.26 4.88 -19.23
N GLY A 264 14.52 5.15 -19.64
CA GLY A 264 14.91 6.43 -20.22
C GLY A 264 14.98 7.60 -19.23
N ASN A 265 15.04 7.32 -17.93
CA ASN A 265 14.89 8.33 -16.86
C ASN A 265 13.57 9.12 -16.97
N ASP A 266 12.50 8.42 -17.36
CA ASP A 266 11.17 9.00 -17.53
C ASP A 266 10.17 8.28 -16.62
N GLN A 267 9.61 9.03 -15.66
CA GLN A 267 8.68 8.50 -14.67
C GLN A 267 7.43 7.93 -15.33
N LYS A 268 6.90 8.61 -16.35
CA LYS A 268 5.68 8.19 -17.03
C LYS A 268 5.93 6.90 -17.80
N VAL A 269 7.04 6.80 -18.52
CA VAL A 269 7.44 5.57 -19.23
C VAL A 269 7.59 4.40 -18.24
N MET A 270 8.23 4.64 -17.09
CA MET A 270 8.37 3.62 -16.05
C MET A 270 7.01 3.17 -15.51
N TYR A 271 6.13 4.11 -15.17
CA TYR A 271 4.78 3.83 -14.67
C TYR A 271 3.97 2.99 -15.68
N GLU A 272 3.90 3.45 -16.93
CA GLU A 272 3.15 2.76 -17.99
C GLU A 272 3.70 1.34 -18.23
N SER A 273 5.04 1.18 -18.18
CA SER A 273 5.70 -0.12 -18.32
C SER A 273 5.37 -1.06 -17.16
N ILE A 274 5.34 -0.56 -15.93
CA ILE A 274 4.96 -1.35 -14.74
C ILE A 274 3.52 -1.85 -14.84
N VAL A 275 2.59 -0.94 -15.12
CA VAL A 275 1.17 -1.29 -15.29
C VAL A 275 1.00 -2.33 -16.38
N GLU A 276 1.67 -2.16 -17.52
CA GLU A 276 1.60 -3.13 -18.61
C GLU A 276 2.16 -4.50 -18.23
N ALA A 277 3.35 -4.54 -17.61
CA ALA A 277 4.01 -5.78 -17.21
C ALA A 277 3.18 -6.55 -16.17
N VAL A 278 2.68 -5.87 -15.14
CA VAL A 278 1.85 -6.47 -14.08
C VAL A 278 0.52 -6.96 -14.64
N ARG A 279 -0.14 -6.18 -15.51
CA ARG A 279 -1.39 -6.61 -16.18
C ARG A 279 -1.20 -7.85 -17.03
N LYS A 280 -0.10 -7.91 -17.81
CA LYS A 280 0.27 -9.09 -18.59
C LYS A 280 0.54 -10.30 -17.68
N ALA A 281 1.31 -10.12 -16.61
CA ALA A 281 1.63 -11.18 -15.66
C ALA A 281 0.38 -11.72 -14.94
N LYS A 282 -0.55 -10.83 -14.54
CA LYS A 282 -1.83 -11.24 -13.94
C LYS A 282 -2.57 -12.23 -14.82
N ILE A 283 -2.74 -11.86 -16.10
CA ILE A 283 -3.51 -12.67 -17.07
C ILE A 283 -2.76 -13.96 -17.42
N ALA A 284 -1.45 -13.86 -17.69
CA ALA A 284 -0.65 -14.98 -18.16
C ALA A 284 -0.47 -16.09 -17.12
N PHE A 285 -0.50 -15.74 -15.82
CA PHE A 285 -0.19 -16.67 -14.73
C PHE A 285 -1.37 -16.90 -13.78
N ASP A 286 -2.58 -16.51 -14.20
CA ASP A 286 -3.82 -16.73 -13.47
C ASP A 286 -3.76 -16.22 -12.02
N MET A 287 -3.29 -14.97 -11.87
CA MET A 287 -3.25 -14.28 -10.58
C MET A 287 -4.62 -13.67 -10.29
N ASP A 288 -5.06 -13.78 -9.03
CA ASP A 288 -6.42 -13.40 -8.61
C ASP A 288 -6.71 -11.92 -8.91
N TYR A 289 -5.88 -11.01 -8.37
CA TYR A 289 -6.00 -9.57 -8.59
C TYR A 289 -4.69 -8.82 -8.33
N VAL A 290 -4.70 -7.52 -8.62
CA VAL A 290 -3.58 -6.59 -8.44
C VAL A 290 -3.91 -5.66 -7.29
N ILE A 291 -2.93 -5.36 -6.45
CA ILE A 291 -2.97 -4.21 -5.55
C ILE A 291 -2.27 -3.03 -6.26
N PRO A 292 -3.00 -2.00 -6.71
CA PRO A 292 -2.52 -0.98 -7.63
C PRO A 292 -1.78 0.18 -6.94
N ALA A 293 -0.85 -0.12 -6.03
CA ALA A 293 -0.13 0.91 -5.27
C ALA A 293 0.62 1.89 -6.19
N GLY A 294 1.19 1.41 -7.30
CA GLY A 294 1.84 2.25 -8.31
C GLY A 294 0.92 3.30 -8.92
N THR A 295 -0.30 2.90 -9.28
CA THR A 295 -1.31 3.83 -9.77
C THR A 295 -1.80 4.78 -8.67
N ALA A 296 -1.90 4.34 -7.42
CA ALA A 296 -2.26 5.23 -6.31
C ALA A 296 -1.22 6.34 -6.10
N ILE A 297 0.07 6.00 -6.10
CA ILE A 297 1.16 6.98 -6.06
C ILE A 297 1.07 7.93 -7.25
N GLN A 298 0.87 7.41 -8.47
CA GLN A 298 0.76 8.25 -9.66
C GLN A 298 -0.47 9.18 -9.63
N ASN A 299 -1.60 8.74 -9.08
CA ASN A 299 -2.79 9.60 -8.85
C ASN A 299 -2.43 10.74 -7.89
N GLY A 300 -1.76 10.42 -6.78
CA GLY A 300 -1.30 11.39 -5.80
C GLY A 300 -0.34 12.44 -6.38
N ARG A 301 0.58 12.03 -7.26
CA ARG A 301 1.54 12.93 -7.92
C ARG A 301 0.91 14.03 -8.78
N ASN A 302 -0.34 13.84 -9.23
CA ASN A 302 -1.07 14.83 -10.03
C ASN A 302 -1.84 15.86 -9.17
N THR A 303 -1.68 15.82 -7.85
CA THR A 303 -2.27 16.77 -6.90
C THR A 303 -1.27 17.84 -6.49
N LEU A 304 -1.66 18.69 -5.55
CA LEU A 304 -0.79 19.63 -4.87
C LEU A 304 0.35 18.94 -4.10
N ILE A 305 0.32 17.63 -3.85
CA ILE A 305 1.50 16.94 -3.32
C ILE A 305 2.66 17.00 -4.31
N GLY A 306 2.37 16.93 -5.61
CA GLY A 306 3.38 16.80 -6.66
C GLY A 306 4.21 15.52 -6.52
N ASP A 307 5.43 15.54 -7.05
CA ASP A 307 6.32 14.36 -7.08
C ASP A 307 7.04 14.09 -5.74
N ASN A 308 6.32 14.21 -4.62
CA ASN A 308 6.88 14.14 -3.25
C ASN A 308 6.37 12.90 -2.49
N PHE A 309 6.33 11.76 -3.18
CA PHE A 309 5.90 10.49 -2.59
C PHE A 309 7.07 9.59 -2.22
N THR A 310 8.31 9.95 -2.56
CA THR A 310 9.50 9.17 -2.22
C THR A 310 10.48 9.94 -1.34
N ARG A 311 11.29 9.23 -0.55
CA ARG A 311 12.29 9.80 0.37
C ARG A 311 13.70 9.87 -0.23
N ASP A 312 13.96 9.10 -1.28
CA ASP A 312 15.29 8.92 -1.87
C ASP A 312 15.21 8.77 -3.41
N GLY A 313 14.12 9.23 -4.00
CA GLY A 313 13.85 9.14 -5.44
C GLY A 313 13.22 7.81 -5.88
N TYR A 314 13.02 6.84 -4.98
CA TYR A 314 12.39 5.57 -5.34
C TYR A 314 11.64 4.84 -4.21
N HIS A 315 12.10 4.88 -2.97
CA HIS A 315 11.35 4.33 -1.83
C HIS A 315 10.37 5.35 -1.27
N LEU A 316 9.23 4.90 -0.78
CA LEU A 316 8.17 5.82 -0.37
C LEU A 316 8.57 6.70 0.83
N ASP A 317 8.12 7.95 0.81
CA ASP A 317 8.14 8.81 1.98
C ASP A 317 7.46 8.10 3.16
N PHE A 318 8.06 8.22 4.35
CA PHE A 318 7.56 7.56 5.56
C PHE A 318 6.16 8.03 5.97
N GLY A 319 5.75 9.23 5.56
CA GLY A 319 4.41 9.75 5.73
C GLY A 319 3.49 9.36 4.58
N ILE A 320 3.33 10.26 3.62
CA ILE A 320 2.23 10.23 2.63
C ILE A 320 2.42 9.12 1.61
N GLY A 321 3.67 8.84 1.23
CA GLY A 321 4.02 7.74 0.34
C GLY A 321 3.50 6.41 0.89
N ARG A 322 4.03 6.00 2.05
CA ARG A 322 3.63 4.75 2.72
C ARG A 322 2.13 4.72 3.03
N TYR A 323 1.54 5.83 3.48
CA TYR A 323 0.10 5.87 3.80
C TYR A 323 -0.79 5.69 2.57
N THR A 324 -0.40 6.23 1.41
CA THR A 324 -1.12 6.03 0.15
C THR A 324 -1.06 4.56 -0.30
N ALA A 325 0.11 3.93 -0.21
CA ALA A 325 0.26 2.51 -0.51
C ALA A 325 -0.56 1.65 0.46
N ALA A 326 -0.44 1.86 1.77
CA ALA A 326 -1.20 1.14 2.79
C ALA A 326 -2.72 1.30 2.62
N SER A 327 -3.19 2.51 2.27
CA SER A 327 -4.60 2.78 1.96
C SER A 327 -5.10 1.97 0.76
N THR A 328 -4.24 1.81 -0.25
CA THR A 328 -4.54 1.00 -1.45
C THR A 328 -4.61 -0.48 -1.11
N TRP A 329 -3.68 -0.96 -0.28
CA TRP A 329 -3.69 -2.33 0.23
C TRP A 329 -4.94 -2.62 1.07
N PHE A 330 -5.29 -1.71 1.99
CA PHE A 330 -6.47 -1.83 2.84
C PHE A 330 -7.75 -2.00 2.00
N GLU A 331 -8.01 -1.09 1.06
CA GLU A 331 -9.24 -1.15 0.25
C GLU A 331 -9.23 -2.38 -0.69
N ALA A 332 -8.08 -2.73 -1.27
CA ALA A 332 -7.98 -3.89 -2.15
C ALA A 332 -8.16 -5.24 -1.43
N LEU A 333 -7.76 -5.35 -0.16
CA LEU A 333 -7.92 -6.56 0.64
C LEU A 333 -9.32 -6.68 1.25
N THR A 334 -9.89 -5.56 1.71
CA THR A 334 -11.13 -5.57 2.49
C THR A 334 -12.38 -5.27 1.66
N GLY A 335 -12.23 -4.57 0.52
CA GLY A 335 -13.34 -4.00 -0.23
C GLY A 335 -14.04 -2.82 0.46
N ILE A 336 -13.54 -2.37 1.62
CA ILE A 336 -14.05 -1.19 2.32
C ILE A 336 -13.41 0.05 1.69
N ASN A 337 -14.23 1.03 1.32
CA ASN A 337 -13.75 2.30 0.78
C ASN A 337 -12.86 3.00 1.80
N VAL A 338 -11.61 3.31 1.44
CA VAL A 338 -10.66 3.94 2.35
C VAL A 338 -10.92 5.43 2.56
N VAL A 339 -11.67 6.07 1.66
CA VAL A 339 -12.07 7.49 1.82
C VAL A 339 -12.98 7.64 3.03
N GLY A 340 -12.53 8.44 3.99
CA GLY A 340 -13.22 8.67 5.26
C GLY A 340 -12.81 7.71 6.37
N ASN A 341 -11.84 6.83 6.15
CA ASN A 341 -11.25 6.03 7.23
C ASN A 341 -10.70 6.97 8.32
N SER A 342 -11.06 6.69 9.57
CA SER A 342 -10.76 7.59 10.70
C SER A 342 -9.31 7.57 11.16
N TYR A 343 -8.51 6.58 10.73
CA TYR A 343 -7.10 6.53 11.06
C TYR A 343 -6.28 7.47 10.17
N LYS A 344 -5.53 8.36 10.83
CA LYS A 344 -4.58 9.28 10.22
C LYS A 344 -3.22 9.19 10.92
N PRO A 345 -2.10 9.01 10.19
CA PRO A 345 -0.76 9.11 10.77
C PRO A 345 -0.52 10.47 11.44
N ALA A 346 0.18 10.47 12.57
CA ALA A 346 0.44 11.69 13.34
C ALA A 346 1.21 12.76 12.56
N GLY A 347 2.08 12.34 11.62
CA GLY A 347 2.88 13.24 10.78
C GLY A 347 2.16 13.81 9.55
N LEU A 348 0.94 13.35 9.23
CA LEU A 348 0.18 13.84 8.08
C LEU A 348 -0.82 14.92 8.49
N THR A 349 -1.07 15.86 7.59
CA THR A 349 -2.22 16.78 7.73
C THR A 349 -3.51 16.06 7.38
N GLU A 350 -4.65 16.64 7.74
CA GLU A 350 -5.96 16.12 7.30
C GLU A 350 -6.06 16.09 5.76
N LEU A 351 -5.57 17.14 5.09
CA LEU A 351 -5.61 17.24 3.63
C LEU A 351 -4.70 16.20 2.95
N ASP A 352 -3.51 15.93 3.49
CA ASP A 352 -2.60 14.90 2.95
C ASP A 352 -3.25 13.51 3.03
N ALA A 353 -3.87 13.23 4.17
CA ALA A 353 -4.53 11.96 4.41
C ALA A 353 -5.75 11.81 3.49
N GLU A 354 -6.56 12.86 3.35
CA GLU A 354 -7.67 12.91 2.40
C GLU A 354 -7.19 12.65 0.96
N ILE A 355 -6.15 13.36 0.51
CA ILE A 355 -5.57 13.16 -0.83
C ILE A 355 -5.07 11.71 -1.00
N ALA A 356 -4.35 11.16 -0.03
CA ALA A 356 -3.84 9.80 -0.08
C ALA A 356 -4.97 8.77 -0.17
N GLN A 357 -6.04 8.93 0.62
CA GLN A 357 -7.22 8.07 0.59
C GLN A 357 -7.94 8.15 -0.77
N HIS A 358 -8.15 9.36 -1.30
CA HIS A 358 -8.77 9.56 -2.61
C HIS A 358 -7.91 9.00 -3.75
N ALA A 359 -6.59 9.15 -3.68
CA ALA A 359 -5.66 8.60 -4.65
C ALA A 359 -5.66 7.06 -4.66
N ALA A 360 -5.66 6.46 -3.47
CA ALA A 360 -5.78 5.01 -3.28
C ALA A 360 -7.11 4.47 -3.80
N HIS A 361 -8.24 5.05 -3.39
CA HIS A 361 -9.57 4.66 -3.87
C HIS A 361 -9.69 4.76 -5.39
N ALA A 362 -9.23 5.87 -5.97
CA ALA A 362 -9.25 6.05 -7.42
C ALA A 362 -8.41 4.99 -8.15
N ALA A 363 -7.30 4.54 -7.56
CA ALA A 363 -6.48 3.47 -8.12
C ALA A 363 -7.14 2.09 -7.99
N VAL A 364 -7.83 1.78 -6.88
CA VAL A 364 -8.59 0.54 -6.75
C VAL A 364 -9.71 0.47 -7.80
N VAL A 365 -10.40 1.59 -8.05
CA VAL A 365 -11.45 1.68 -9.09
C VAL A 365 -10.86 1.64 -10.51
N ASN A 366 -9.71 2.28 -10.74
CA ASN A 366 -9.06 2.38 -12.04
C ASN A 366 -7.57 1.94 -11.97
N PRO A 367 -7.26 0.64 -11.85
CA PRO A 367 -5.92 0.16 -11.50
C PRO A 367 -4.86 0.26 -12.61
N ASP A 368 -5.30 0.53 -13.84
CA ASP A 368 -4.45 0.51 -15.04
C ASP A 368 -4.23 1.91 -15.64
N LYS A 369 -4.68 2.98 -14.98
CA LYS A 369 -4.51 4.36 -15.49
C LYS A 369 -4.53 5.39 -14.37
N VAL A 370 -3.83 6.48 -14.61
CA VAL A 370 -3.89 7.68 -13.77
C VAL A 370 -5.30 8.28 -13.79
N THR A 371 -5.82 8.57 -12.61
CA THR A 371 -7.02 9.37 -12.39
C THR A 371 -6.61 10.74 -11.89
N ILE A 372 -7.04 11.79 -12.60
CA ILE A 372 -6.77 13.17 -12.21
C ILE A 372 -7.73 13.56 -11.08
N LEU A 373 -7.17 13.90 -9.92
CA LEU A 373 -7.94 14.38 -8.78
C LEU A 373 -8.04 15.91 -8.85
N SER A 374 -8.96 16.41 -9.69
CA SER A 374 -9.11 17.84 -10.01
C SER A 374 -9.25 18.74 -8.79
N ASP A 375 -9.93 18.25 -7.76
CA ASP A 375 -10.24 19.03 -6.55
C ASP A 375 -9.00 19.30 -5.68
N TYR A 376 -7.90 18.57 -5.93
CA TYR A 376 -6.65 18.69 -5.19
C TYR A 376 -5.48 19.15 -6.07
N GLN A 377 -5.70 19.68 -7.27
CA GLN A 377 -4.59 20.15 -8.11
C GLN A 377 -3.90 21.39 -7.54
N ALA A 378 -2.58 21.49 -7.74
CA ALA A 378 -1.83 22.71 -7.40
C ALA A 378 -2.36 23.91 -8.20
N GLY A 379 -2.65 25.02 -7.51
CA GLY A 379 -2.95 26.30 -8.15
C GLY A 379 -1.67 27.02 -8.64
N GLU A 380 -1.85 28.20 -9.24
CA GLU A 380 -0.71 29.09 -9.53
C GLU A 380 0.02 29.47 -8.23
N ALA A 381 1.33 29.74 -8.31
CA ALA A 381 2.17 30.06 -7.15
C ALA A 381 1.64 31.30 -6.44
N ALA A 382 0.89 31.08 -5.35
CA ALA A 382 0.47 32.14 -4.47
C ALA A 382 1.72 32.72 -3.77
N PRO A 383 1.76 34.04 -3.52
CA PRO A 383 2.81 34.63 -2.70
C PRO A 383 2.91 33.92 -1.36
N LEU A 384 4.13 33.68 -0.88
CA LEU A 384 4.32 33.11 0.46
C LEU A 384 3.79 34.12 1.50
N THR A 385 2.75 33.75 2.25
CA THR A 385 2.10 34.64 3.23
C THR A 385 2.43 34.29 4.67
N ALA A 386 2.96 33.10 4.93
CA ALA A 386 3.38 32.66 6.24
C ALA A 386 4.75 31.93 6.15
N PRO A 387 5.52 31.82 7.24
CA PRO A 387 6.84 31.20 7.21
C PRO A 387 6.80 29.70 6.91
N VAL A 388 7.79 29.23 6.17
CA VAL A 388 8.10 27.82 5.95
C VAL A 388 9.22 27.42 6.89
N TYR A 389 9.02 26.34 7.65
CA TYR A 389 10.02 25.78 8.55
C TYR A 389 10.58 24.48 7.95
N VAL A 390 11.90 24.37 7.86
CA VAL A 390 12.60 23.20 7.32
C VAL A 390 13.48 22.57 8.39
N ASN A 391 13.34 21.27 8.57
CA ASN A 391 14.15 20.44 9.46
C ASN A 391 15.17 19.64 8.64
N LEU A 392 16.46 19.93 8.84
CA LEU A 392 17.58 19.24 8.20
C LEU A 392 18.01 18.06 9.08
N GLY A 393 17.09 17.10 9.19
CA GLY A 393 17.18 15.87 9.98
C GLY A 393 16.30 14.78 9.38
N HIS A 394 16.05 13.70 10.11
CA HIS A 394 15.21 12.58 9.64
C HIS A 394 13.98 12.31 10.51
N LYS A 395 13.95 12.80 11.76
CA LYS A 395 12.74 12.72 12.60
C LYS A 395 11.68 13.66 12.06
N ILE A 396 10.51 13.11 11.71
CA ILE A 396 9.36 13.88 11.22
C ILE A 396 8.67 14.57 12.39
N VAL A 397 8.38 15.86 12.24
CA VAL A 397 7.80 16.70 13.28
C VAL A 397 6.68 17.56 12.66
N PRO A 398 5.49 17.63 13.26
CA PRO A 398 4.41 18.49 12.75
C PRO A 398 4.87 19.94 12.54
N LYS A 399 4.40 20.58 11.46
CA LYS A 399 4.78 21.93 11.00
C LYS A 399 6.21 22.09 10.45
N TRP A 400 7.02 21.03 10.44
CA TRP A 400 8.38 21.06 9.91
C TRP A 400 8.49 20.22 8.65
N ASN A 401 8.96 20.85 7.57
CA ASN A 401 9.31 20.15 6.34
C ASN A 401 10.65 19.42 6.56
N THR A 402 10.59 18.12 6.83
CA THR A 402 11.77 17.29 7.09
C THR A 402 12.34 16.75 5.78
N LEU A 403 13.59 17.10 5.46
CA LEU A 403 14.23 16.64 4.22
C LEU A 403 14.65 15.16 4.26
N GLY A 404 15.04 14.64 5.43
CA GLY A 404 15.33 13.20 5.61
C GLY A 404 16.69 12.74 5.08
N ASP A 405 17.17 13.29 3.97
CA ASP A 405 18.40 12.88 3.31
C ASP A 405 19.38 14.04 3.05
N HIS A 406 20.66 13.79 3.30
CA HIS A 406 21.77 14.75 3.23
C HIS A 406 22.64 14.58 1.97
N HIS A 407 22.31 13.61 1.11
CA HIS A 407 22.99 13.35 -0.16
C HIS A 407 22.63 14.38 -1.23
N GLU A 408 23.51 14.55 -2.22
CA GLU A 408 23.23 15.37 -3.39
C GLU A 408 22.07 14.76 -4.19
N GLY A 409 21.13 15.60 -4.61
CA GLY A 409 19.89 15.21 -5.27
C GLY A 409 18.72 14.95 -4.30
N ALA A 410 18.95 14.84 -2.99
CA ALA A 410 17.87 14.78 -2.01
C ALA A 410 16.98 16.02 -2.14
N SER A 411 15.67 15.82 -2.18
CA SER A 411 14.74 16.91 -2.41
C SER A 411 13.42 16.75 -1.66
N ILE A 412 12.79 17.89 -1.41
CA ILE A 412 11.42 17.98 -0.90
C ILE A 412 10.74 19.15 -1.63
N GLY A 413 9.78 18.81 -2.47
CA GLY A 413 8.94 19.74 -3.18
C GLY A 413 7.72 20.17 -2.37
N ASN A 414 7.05 21.19 -2.88
CA ASN A 414 5.82 21.78 -2.34
C ASN A 414 5.83 21.93 -0.81
N LEU A 415 6.83 22.66 -0.30
CA LEU A 415 6.98 22.88 1.14
C LEU A 415 5.70 23.48 1.73
N LYS A 416 5.41 23.14 2.97
CA LYS A 416 4.29 23.73 3.72
C LYS A 416 4.72 24.92 4.55
N ASP A 417 3.85 25.91 4.63
CA ASP A 417 3.98 26.99 5.59
C ASP A 417 3.52 26.57 7.01
N GLU A 418 3.64 27.47 7.98
CA GLU A 418 3.28 27.22 9.39
C GLU A 418 1.79 26.92 9.64
N ASN A 419 0.94 27.19 8.65
CA ASN A 419 -0.49 26.91 8.65
C ASN A 419 -0.83 25.60 7.93
N ASP A 420 0.19 24.78 7.64
CA ASP A 420 0.09 23.54 6.86
C ASP A 420 -0.41 23.74 5.42
N ALA A 421 -0.35 24.98 4.91
CA ALA A 421 -0.71 25.27 3.53
C ALA A 421 0.47 24.96 2.60
N TYR A 422 0.18 24.19 1.54
CA TYR A 422 1.12 23.89 0.47
C TYR A 422 1.57 25.15 -0.27
N THR A 423 2.86 25.25 -0.54
CA THR A 423 3.50 26.36 -1.27
C THR A 423 4.18 25.83 -2.52
N ASN A 424 4.26 26.59 -3.61
CA ASN A 424 4.99 26.10 -4.80
C ASN A 424 6.53 26.08 -4.66
N ILE A 425 7.04 26.18 -3.43
CA ILE A 425 8.46 26.22 -3.11
C ILE A 425 8.96 24.78 -2.96
N SER A 426 10.11 24.46 -3.55
CA SER A 426 10.82 23.20 -3.34
C SER A 426 12.22 23.45 -2.77
N LEU A 427 12.82 22.43 -2.19
CA LEU A 427 14.19 22.43 -1.69
C LEU A 427 14.93 21.21 -2.25
N VAL A 428 16.16 21.42 -2.73
CA VAL A 428 17.06 20.36 -3.21
C VAL A 428 18.44 20.53 -2.59
N VAL A 429 19.07 19.44 -2.16
CA VAL A 429 20.50 19.40 -1.81
C VAL A 429 21.32 19.32 -3.10
N THR A 430 21.92 20.44 -3.51
CA THR A 430 22.71 20.53 -4.75
C THR A 430 24.19 20.24 -4.54
N GLN A 431 24.68 20.24 -3.31
CA GLN A 431 25.99 19.69 -2.93
C GLN A 431 25.86 19.00 -1.58
N ARG A 432 26.22 17.72 -1.53
CA ARG A 432 26.01 16.87 -0.35
C ARG A 432 26.65 17.39 0.94
N PHE A 433 26.14 16.91 2.07
CA PHE A 433 26.80 16.97 3.37
C PHE A 433 27.57 15.65 3.64
N ASN A 434 28.39 15.61 4.70
CA ASN A 434 29.10 14.38 5.08
C ASN A 434 28.11 13.34 5.61
N ALA A 435 27.35 13.73 6.62
CA ALA A 435 26.37 12.91 7.31
C ALA A 435 25.46 13.80 8.18
N MET A 436 24.66 13.16 9.01
CA MET A 436 23.79 13.78 10.00
C MET A 436 24.35 13.57 11.41
N ASN A 437 24.11 14.55 12.29
CA ASN A 437 24.48 14.55 13.69
C ASN A 437 23.22 14.74 14.55
N GLU A 438 23.02 13.89 15.56
CA GLU A 438 21.89 13.97 16.50
C GLU A 438 22.28 14.49 17.89
N ALA A 439 23.50 15.00 18.02
CA ALA A 439 24.05 15.46 19.29
C ALA A 439 24.03 17.00 19.38
N GLY A 440 22.92 17.62 19.00
CA GLY A 440 22.60 19.04 19.27
C GLY A 440 21.97 19.25 20.65
N GLU A 441 21.65 20.50 20.99
CA GLU A 441 20.99 20.83 22.26
C GLU A 441 19.49 20.47 22.21
N SER A 442 18.99 19.78 23.24
CA SER A 442 17.60 19.33 23.32
C SER A 442 16.64 20.36 23.92
N VAL A 443 17.18 21.40 24.56
CA VAL A 443 16.41 22.51 25.12
C VAL A 443 16.95 23.80 24.52
N THR A 444 16.12 24.46 23.72
CA THR A 444 16.48 25.69 23.02
C THR A 444 15.48 26.80 23.31
N ASN A 445 15.94 28.04 23.18
CA ASN A 445 15.14 29.25 23.35
C ASN A 445 15.41 30.17 22.15
N THR A 446 14.80 29.83 21.02
CA THR A 446 14.89 30.60 19.76
C THR A 446 13.49 31.00 19.30
N ASP A 447 13.43 31.96 18.38
CA ASP A 447 12.19 32.40 17.74
C ASP A 447 11.59 31.34 16.78
N PHE A 448 12.25 30.19 16.63
CA PHE A 448 11.72 29.06 15.85
C PHE A 448 10.81 28.16 16.69
N ASN A 449 10.85 28.23 18.03
CA ASN A 449 10.10 27.34 18.93
C ASN A 449 10.25 25.84 18.59
N MET A 450 11.49 25.42 18.33
CA MET A 450 11.80 24.07 17.85
C MET A 450 11.56 23.01 18.93
N PRO A 451 10.86 21.89 18.60
CA PRO A 451 10.90 20.67 19.40
C PRO A 451 12.31 20.08 19.46
N ALA A 452 12.57 19.26 20.48
CA ALA A 452 13.88 18.62 20.67
C ALA A 452 14.26 17.73 19.47
N GLU A 453 13.26 17.12 18.84
CA GLU A 453 13.39 16.33 17.62
C GLU A 453 13.96 17.16 16.47
N VAL A 454 13.73 18.48 16.42
CA VAL A 454 14.34 19.37 15.42
C VAL A 454 15.70 19.87 15.91
N SER A 455 15.76 20.42 17.12
CA SER A 455 16.96 21.14 17.59
C SER A 455 18.19 20.25 17.83
N THR A 456 17.98 18.95 18.05
CA THR A 456 19.09 17.99 18.27
C THR A 456 19.74 17.52 16.97
N GLN A 457 19.08 17.72 15.82
CA GLN A 457 19.53 17.21 14.53
C GLN A 457 20.22 18.30 13.71
N SER A 458 21.28 17.93 13.00
CA SER A 458 21.91 18.77 11.99
C SER A 458 22.64 17.95 10.95
N TYR A 459 22.53 18.33 9.68
CA TYR A 459 23.49 17.93 8.68
C TYR A 459 24.82 18.63 8.95
N TYR A 460 25.93 17.94 8.71
CA TYR A 460 27.26 18.49 8.94
C TYR A 460 28.22 18.20 7.80
N GLY A 461 29.20 19.08 7.65
CA GLY A 461 30.35 18.82 6.79
C GLY A 461 31.66 19.34 7.39
N ASN A 462 32.79 19.16 6.69
CA ASN A 462 34.11 19.47 7.22
C ASN A 462 35.02 20.17 6.19
N THR A 463 35.48 21.38 6.50
CA THR A 463 36.30 22.16 5.55
C THR A 463 37.77 21.77 5.51
N ARG A 464 38.28 21.01 6.49
CA ARG A 464 39.72 20.70 6.64
C ARG A 464 39.97 19.20 6.53
N GLY A 465 40.55 18.81 5.40
CA GLY A 465 41.00 17.44 5.15
C GLY A 465 39.87 16.48 4.78
N VAL A 466 40.23 15.21 4.65
CA VAL A 466 39.30 14.12 4.38
C VAL A 466 38.66 13.66 5.68
N TRP A 467 37.34 13.51 5.70
CA TRP A 467 36.60 12.91 6.81
C TRP A 467 35.69 11.82 6.28
N GLN A 468 35.74 10.62 6.87
CA GLN A 468 34.96 9.46 6.43
C GLN A 468 35.09 9.19 4.92
N ASN A 469 36.32 9.28 4.39
CA ASN A 469 36.64 9.12 2.96
C ASN A 469 36.01 10.16 2.01
N LEU A 470 35.50 11.27 2.55
CA LEU A 470 34.92 12.36 1.78
C LEU A 470 35.72 13.65 1.98
N GLU A 471 35.89 14.41 0.90
CA GLU A 471 36.49 15.74 0.92
C GLU A 471 35.43 16.79 0.55
N ILE A 472 34.65 17.25 1.55
CA ILE A 472 33.52 18.15 1.35
C ILE A 472 33.86 19.54 1.89
N ARG A 473 34.30 20.45 1.02
CA ARG A 473 34.73 21.81 1.42
C ARG A 473 33.56 22.77 1.68
N GLN A 474 32.38 22.44 1.17
CA GLN A 474 31.13 23.16 1.38
C GLN A 474 29.97 22.22 1.03
N SER A 475 28.78 22.59 1.48
CA SER A 475 27.52 21.94 1.10
C SER A 475 26.55 23.00 0.60
N GLN A 476 25.51 22.57 -0.12
CA GLN A 476 24.59 23.51 -0.76
C GLN A 476 23.18 22.96 -0.81
N ILE A 477 22.21 23.82 -0.51
CA ILE A 477 20.80 23.61 -0.83
C ILE A 477 20.32 24.71 -1.78
N THR A 478 19.32 24.40 -2.60
CA THR A 478 18.64 25.37 -3.46
C THR A 478 17.14 25.30 -3.21
N LEU A 479 16.55 26.45 -2.92
CA LEU A 479 15.11 26.66 -2.91
C LEU A 479 14.67 27.12 -4.31
N SER A 480 13.61 26.55 -4.85
CA SER A 480 13.06 26.89 -6.16
C SER A 480 11.56 27.17 -6.08
N GLY A 481 10.97 27.79 -7.10
CA GLY A 481 9.53 28.09 -7.12
C GLY A 481 9.13 29.32 -6.32
N LEU A 482 10.10 30.18 -5.98
CA LEU A 482 9.89 31.43 -5.27
C LEU A 482 9.38 32.52 -6.22
N ASP A 483 8.46 33.37 -5.76
CA ASP A 483 8.07 34.58 -6.50
C ASP A 483 9.26 35.53 -6.64
N LYS A 484 9.68 35.73 -7.89
CA LYS A 484 10.80 36.59 -8.27
C LYS A 484 10.56 38.09 -8.12
N ASN A 485 9.34 38.52 -7.73
CA ASN A 485 9.01 39.93 -7.53
C ASN A 485 8.95 40.32 -6.04
N THR A 486 9.22 39.37 -5.13
CA THR A 486 9.29 39.62 -3.70
C THR A 486 10.66 39.23 -3.15
N THR A 487 10.97 39.72 -1.94
CA THR A 487 12.17 39.31 -1.21
C THR A 487 11.81 38.31 -0.11
N TYR A 488 12.81 37.61 0.41
CA TYR A 488 12.65 36.61 1.45
C TYR A 488 13.67 36.80 2.57
N ASN A 489 13.27 36.45 3.78
CA ASN A 489 14.14 36.39 4.94
C ASN A 489 14.45 34.93 5.26
N LEU A 490 15.73 34.55 5.21
CA LEU A 490 16.19 33.20 5.51
C LEU A 490 16.94 33.19 6.82
N CYS A 491 16.39 32.54 7.84
CA CYS A 491 17.02 32.39 9.14
C CYS A 491 17.51 30.96 9.35
N PHE A 492 18.64 30.79 10.05
CA PHE A 492 19.32 29.51 10.22
C PHE A 492 19.60 29.19 11.69
N TYR A 493 19.51 27.90 12.00
CA TYR A 493 19.90 27.31 13.27
C TYR A 493 20.75 26.05 13.05
N GLY A 494 21.62 25.74 14.00
CA GLY A 494 22.44 24.53 14.05
C GLY A 494 23.08 24.39 15.42
N SER A 495 23.29 23.14 15.86
CA SER A 495 23.83 22.88 17.20
C SER A 495 24.66 21.60 17.27
N ARG A 496 25.76 21.67 18.04
CA ARG A 496 26.55 20.52 18.48
C ARG A 496 26.87 20.66 19.97
N SER A 497 26.23 19.85 20.80
CA SER A 497 26.33 19.90 22.27
C SER A 497 27.58 19.21 22.82
N GLY A 498 28.08 19.64 23.98
CA GLY A 498 29.19 19.00 24.68
C GLY A 498 30.56 19.16 24.00
N VAL A 499 30.77 20.27 23.27
CA VAL A 499 32.05 20.55 22.59
C VAL A 499 32.70 21.82 23.12
N GLY A 500 34.04 21.84 23.19
CA GLY A 500 34.80 22.99 23.73
C GLY A 500 35.42 23.90 22.66
N ASP A 501 35.35 23.51 21.39
CA ASP A 501 35.87 24.27 20.24
C ASP A 501 34.80 25.20 19.65
N ASN A 502 35.24 26.19 18.88
CA ASN A 502 34.39 27.07 18.07
C ASN A 502 34.13 26.39 16.72
N ARG A 503 32.86 26.10 16.43
CA ARG A 503 32.40 25.51 15.16
C ARG A 503 31.54 26.49 14.37
N GLU A 504 31.97 27.75 14.28
CA GLU A 504 31.28 28.78 13.51
C GLU A 504 30.98 28.27 12.10
N THR A 505 29.71 28.35 11.73
CA THR A 505 29.17 27.95 10.44
C THR A 505 28.80 29.21 9.67
N LYS A 506 29.26 29.27 8.43
CA LYS A 506 29.03 30.36 7.50
C LYS A 506 27.94 29.94 6.51
N PHE A 507 26.91 30.78 6.40
CA PHE A 507 25.84 30.64 5.41
C PHE A 507 25.98 31.77 4.39
N ILE A 508 26.12 31.41 3.11
CA ILE A 508 26.16 32.33 1.98
C ILE A 508 24.87 32.12 1.20
N VAL A 509 23.98 33.11 1.25
CA VAL A 509 22.67 33.06 0.62
C VAL A 509 22.70 33.92 -0.63
N GLY A 510 22.46 33.32 -1.79
CA GLY A 510 22.53 33.96 -3.09
C GLY A 510 21.27 33.78 -3.92
N GLY A 511 20.82 34.87 -4.54
CA GLY A 511 19.83 34.94 -5.60
C GLY A 511 20.25 36.07 -6.56
N GLU A 512 19.36 37.00 -6.89
CA GLU A 512 19.75 38.22 -7.62
C GLU A 512 20.68 39.13 -6.78
N ASN A 513 20.50 39.11 -5.45
CA ASN A 513 21.45 39.66 -4.48
C ASN A 513 22.03 38.55 -3.60
N ALA A 514 23.05 38.88 -2.79
CA ALA A 514 23.66 37.91 -1.88
C ALA A 514 23.92 38.51 -0.49
N LYS A 515 23.77 37.69 0.55
CA LYS A 515 24.19 37.99 1.92
C LYS A 515 24.96 36.82 2.53
N THR A 516 25.77 37.13 3.54
CA THR A 516 26.52 36.14 4.30
C THR A 516 26.27 36.36 5.79
N VAL A 517 25.97 35.28 6.51
CA VAL A 517 25.75 35.28 7.96
C VAL A 517 26.50 34.14 8.65
N TYR A 518 26.75 34.30 9.95
CA TYR A 518 27.65 33.44 10.72
C TYR A 518 27.00 32.99 12.02
N LEU A 519 26.89 31.68 12.22
CA LEU A 519 26.31 31.10 13.43
C LEU A 519 27.38 30.31 14.19
N GLN A 520 27.53 30.58 15.48
CA GLN A 520 28.25 29.65 16.36
C GLN A 520 27.34 28.46 16.70
N THR A 521 27.67 27.27 16.22
CA THR A 521 26.86 26.05 16.46
C THR A 521 27.32 25.25 17.68
N SER A 522 28.50 25.51 18.25
CA SER A 522 28.96 24.83 19.47
C SER A 522 28.09 25.17 20.68
N ASN A 523 27.45 24.16 21.26
CA ASN A 523 26.52 24.28 22.40
C ASN A 523 25.43 25.35 22.21
N ASN A 524 24.99 25.59 20.96
CA ASN A 524 24.05 26.65 20.65
C ASN A 524 22.65 26.32 21.19
N LYS A 525 22.13 27.16 22.09
CA LYS A 525 20.81 27.01 22.72
C LYS A 525 19.82 28.09 22.30
N ASP A 526 20.27 29.24 21.83
CA ASP A 526 19.44 30.43 21.76
C ASP A 526 19.75 31.37 20.58
N GLN A 527 20.74 31.05 19.74
CA GLN A 527 21.10 31.89 18.60
C GLN A 527 20.53 31.36 17.29
N THR A 528 19.91 32.25 16.52
CA THR A 528 19.59 32.13 15.10
C THR A 528 20.24 33.29 14.34
N VAL A 529 20.48 33.13 13.04
CA VAL A 529 21.03 34.20 12.19
C VAL A 529 20.25 34.32 10.89
N CYS A 530 20.00 35.54 10.41
CA CYS A 530 19.10 35.79 9.28
C CYS A 530 19.77 36.57 8.14
N ALA A 531 19.60 36.06 6.92
CA ALA A 531 19.86 36.76 5.67
C ALA A 531 18.55 37.36 5.17
N ASP A 532 18.30 38.62 5.53
CA ASP A 532 17.04 39.31 5.19
C ASP A 532 17.02 39.86 3.77
N GLY A 533 15.84 40.04 3.18
CA GLY A 533 15.68 40.76 1.91
C GLY A 533 16.42 40.13 0.72
N ILE A 534 16.48 38.80 0.66
CA ILE A 534 17.05 38.07 -0.47
C ILE A 534 16.04 38.03 -1.60
N GLN A 535 16.43 38.54 -2.77
CA GLN A 535 15.67 38.48 -4.00
C GLN A 535 16.05 37.17 -4.72
N PRO A 536 15.09 36.29 -5.08
CA PRO A 536 15.39 35.12 -5.90
C PRO A 536 16.03 35.51 -7.23
N ASP A 537 16.76 34.59 -7.84
CA ASP A 537 17.32 34.80 -9.18
C ASP A 537 16.22 34.83 -10.27
N PHE A 538 16.64 34.99 -11.53
CA PHE A 538 15.70 35.08 -12.66
C PHE A 538 14.84 33.81 -12.88
N ASN A 539 15.25 32.67 -12.31
CA ASN A 539 14.51 31.40 -12.35
C ASN A 539 13.61 31.21 -11.12
N GLY A 540 13.61 32.15 -10.16
CA GLY A 540 12.88 32.00 -8.91
C GLY A 540 13.62 31.12 -7.90
N ASN A 541 14.95 31.09 -7.94
CA ASN A 541 15.78 30.28 -7.06
C ASN A 541 16.53 31.11 -6.01
N ILE A 542 16.71 30.54 -4.81
CA ILE A 542 17.65 31.01 -3.79
C ILE A 542 18.56 29.85 -3.42
N THR A 543 19.87 30.05 -3.51
CA THR A 543 20.89 29.06 -3.15
C THR A 543 21.52 29.41 -1.79
N VAL A 544 21.58 28.43 -0.88
CA VAL A 544 22.26 28.54 0.41
C VAL A 544 23.49 27.64 0.40
N THR A 545 24.68 28.25 0.42
CA THR A 545 25.95 27.53 0.55
C THR A 545 26.42 27.57 2.00
N VAL A 546 26.81 26.42 2.55
CA VAL A 546 27.21 26.25 3.94
C VAL A 546 28.67 25.79 4.01
N THR A 547 29.47 26.44 4.84
CA THR A 547 30.88 26.09 5.06
C THR A 547 31.34 26.53 6.46
N ALA A 548 32.59 26.28 6.83
CA ALA A 548 33.14 26.79 8.08
C ALA A 548 33.37 28.30 8.01
N GLY A 549 32.98 29.02 9.07
CA GLY A 549 33.27 30.43 9.25
C GLY A 549 34.74 30.70 9.53
N GLU A 550 35.16 31.95 9.36
CA GLU A 550 36.55 32.35 9.56
C GLU A 550 37.02 32.19 11.02
N ASN A 551 36.10 32.24 12.00
CA ASN A 551 36.43 32.02 13.42
C ASN A 551 36.38 30.54 13.84
N ASN A 552 36.05 29.63 12.94
CA ASN A 552 35.99 28.20 13.23
C ASN A 552 37.39 27.65 13.58
N ASN A 553 37.55 27.16 14.82
CA ASN A 553 38.83 26.66 15.33
C ASN A 553 38.86 25.14 15.51
N ASN A 554 37.79 24.44 15.14
CA ASN A 554 37.78 22.98 15.15
C ASN A 554 38.83 22.41 14.17
N GLY A 555 39.54 21.37 14.57
CA GLY A 555 40.66 20.79 13.80
C GLY A 555 40.27 20.31 12.39
N SER A 556 39.05 19.80 12.23
CA SER A 556 38.49 19.35 10.95
C SER A 556 37.67 20.43 10.23
N GLY A 557 37.45 21.58 10.87
CA GLY A 557 36.64 22.67 10.35
C GLY A 557 35.18 22.26 10.15
N PHE A 558 34.59 21.57 11.13
CA PHE A 558 33.19 21.14 11.07
C PHE A 558 32.21 22.33 11.07
N TYR A 559 31.17 22.24 10.25
CA TYR A 559 30.03 23.16 10.21
C TYR A 559 28.71 22.38 10.29
N TYR A 560 27.64 23.02 10.78
CA TYR A 560 26.34 22.38 11.08
C TYR A 560 25.16 23.19 10.58
N PHE A 561 24.19 22.53 9.96
CA PHE A 561 22.92 23.10 9.53
C PHE A 561 21.77 22.23 10.02
N GLY A 562 21.01 22.72 11.00
CA GLY A 562 19.94 21.97 11.66
C GLY A 562 18.54 22.36 11.25
N ALA A 563 18.25 23.66 11.18
CA ALA A 563 16.92 24.14 10.84
C ALA A 563 16.98 25.47 10.09
N MET A 564 15.98 25.71 9.25
CA MET A 564 15.80 26.94 8.49
C MET A 564 14.37 27.45 8.62
N ARG A 565 14.22 28.77 8.70
CA ARG A 565 12.95 29.45 8.47
C ARG A 565 13.08 30.31 7.22
N LEU A 566 12.20 30.09 6.25
CA LEU A 566 11.99 30.97 5.11
C LEU A 566 10.71 31.77 5.37
N ALA A 567 10.77 33.10 5.31
CA ALA A 567 9.61 33.96 5.46
C ALA A 567 9.58 35.02 4.35
N PRO A 568 8.41 35.56 4.00
CA PRO A 568 8.35 36.72 3.12
C PRO A 568 9.16 37.88 3.72
N GLY A 569 9.85 38.60 2.84
CA GLY A 569 10.51 39.86 3.17
C GLY A 569 9.47 40.91 3.61
N GLN A 570 9.89 41.82 4.47
CA GLN A 570 9.04 42.95 4.91
C GLN A 570 9.01 44.07 3.87
#